data_AF-A0A4U2YHW2-F1
#
_entry.id   AF-A0A4U2YHW2-F1
#
_cell.length_a   1.000
_cell.length_b   1.000
_cell.length_c   1.000
_cell.angle_alpha   90.00
_cell.angle_beta   90.00
_cell.angle_gamma   90.00
#
_symmetry.space_group_name_H-M   'P 1'
#
loop_
_entity.id
_entity.type
_entity.pdbx_description
1 polymer ?
#
loop_
_entity_poly.entity_id
_entity_poly.type
_entity_poly.pdbx_seq_one_letter_code
_entity_poly.pdbx_strand_id
1 'polypeptide(L)'
;MRGKCIDPSSSTNLRANEIYYLYPAGGSSYHVSRFPRPGSHFGTYQKSRFDIIEEDAWPPEPKNPYVLPVLESGKVYEAELVWKKEGYNAPLGKYFIRSTYGCYTNMQDCYFYDDSTNKQARGRYPIHWFTNIKEFGVEAVKELPQKDWKQMDLFNLSIISKLDR
;
A
#
# COMPACT_ATOMS: atom_id res chain seq x y z
N MET A 1 -19.77 0.81 -6.69
CA MET A 1 -20.58 -0.25 -6.05
C MET A 1 -21.35 -1.01 -7.13
N ARG A 2 -21.70 -2.27 -6.88
CA ARG A 2 -22.53 -3.10 -7.76
C ARG A 2 -23.83 -3.48 -7.07
N GLY A 3 -24.92 -3.46 -7.81
CA GLY A 3 -26.23 -3.86 -7.31
C GLY A 3 -27.02 -4.65 -8.34
N LYS A 4 -27.83 -5.58 -7.84
CA LYS A 4 -28.79 -6.37 -8.60
C LYS A 4 -30.05 -5.56 -8.79
N CYS A 5 -30.56 -5.47 -10.01
CA CYS A 5 -31.88 -4.89 -10.24
C CYS A 5 -32.97 -5.85 -9.73
N ILE A 6 -33.75 -5.40 -8.74
CA ILE A 6 -34.90 -6.15 -8.20
C ILE A 6 -36.22 -5.73 -8.83
N ASP A 7 -36.32 -4.47 -9.28
CA ASP A 7 -37.50 -3.94 -9.95
C ASP A 7 -37.09 -3.06 -11.16
N PRO A 8 -37.16 -3.61 -12.40
CA PRO A 8 -36.93 -2.82 -13.61
C PRO A 8 -38.09 -1.86 -13.92
N SER A 9 -39.25 -2.04 -13.28
CA SER A 9 -40.50 -1.34 -13.58
C SER A 9 -40.80 -1.40 -15.09
N SER A 10 -41.15 -0.27 -15.70
CA SER A 10 -41.36 -0.12 -17.16
C SER A 10 -40.10 0.23 -17.95
N SER A 11 -38.91 0.20 -17.34
CA SER A 11 -37.68 0.58 -18.05
C SER A 11 -37.25 -0.51 -19.03
N THR A 12 -37.02 -0.16 -20.29
CA THR A 12 -36.44 -1.05 -21.31
C THR A 12 -34.95 -1.31 -21.12
N ASN A 13 -34.26 -0.48 -20.34
CA ASN A 13 -32.80 -0.56 -20.17
C ASN A 13 -32.37 -1.41 -18.96
N LEU A 14 -33.21 -1.49 -17.93
CA LEU A 14 -33.00 -2.34 -16.76
C LEU A 14 -33.61 -3.72 -17.00
N ARG A 15 -32.88 -4.76 -16.62
CA ARG A 15 -33.38 -6.13 -16.61
C ARG A 15 -33.43 -6.63 -15.17
N ALA A 16 -34.56 -7.23 -14.81
CA ALA A 16 -34.70 -7.90 -13.52
C ALA A 16 -33.58 -8.93 -13.34
N ASN A 17 -33.05 -9.01 -12.12
CA ASN A 17 -31.96 -9.88 -11.69
C ASN A 17 -30.59 -9.66 -12.35
N GLU A 18 -30.41 -8.63 -13.19
CA GLU A 18 -29.10 -8.29 -13.75
C GLU A 18 -28.29 -7.41 -12.79
N ILE A 19 -26.96 -7.55 -12.82
CA ILE A 19 -26.03 -6.79 -11.99
C ILE A 19 -25.54 -5.58 -12.77
N TYR A 20 -25.59 -4.41 -12.15
CA TYR A 20 -25.12 -3.16 -12.73
C TYR A 20 -24.11 -2.47 -11.81
N TYR A 21 -23.25 -1.65 -12.41
CA TYR A 21 -22.41 -0.69 -11.69
C TYR A 21 -23.24 0.53 -11.33
N LEU A 22 -23.28 0.86 -10.04
CA LEU A 22 -24.04 1.97 -9.49
C LEU A 22 -23.06 3.06 -9.02
N TYR A 23 -23.32 4.31 -9.41
CA TYR A 23 -22.59 5.48 -8.96
C TYR A 23 -23.57 6.45 -8.28
N PRO A 24 -23.20 7.13 -7.19
CA PRO A 24 -24.10 8.06 -6.51
C PRO A 24 -24.45 9.25 -7.42
N ALA A 25 -25.75 9.49 -7.64
CA ALA A 25 -26.27 10.60 -8.44
C ALA A 25 -26.77 11.78 -7.58
N GLY A 26 -26.59 11.70 -6.25
CA GLY A 26 -27.25 12.57 -5.27
C GLY A 26 -28.65 12.08 -4.87
N GLY A 27 -29.10 12.46 -3.67
CA GLY A 27 -30.41 12.10 -3.13
C GLY A 27 -30.65 10.58 -2.99
N SER A 28 -31.81 10.12 -3.46
CA SER A 28 -32.27 8.73 -3.43
C SER A 28 -32.11 7.99 -4.77
N SER A 29 -31.12 8.39 -5.58
CA SER A 29 -30.86 7.80 -6.90
C SER A 29 -29.40 7.38 -7.15
N TYR A 30 -29.23 6.41 -8.04
CA TYR A 30 -27.96 5.97 -8.61
C TYR A 30 -27.91 6.24 -10.11
N HIS A 31 -26.75 6.62 -10.62
CA HIS A 31 -26.39 6.48 -12.02
C HIS A 31 -26.00 5.03 -12.29
N VAL A 32 -26.63 4.40 -13.28
CA VAL A 32 -26.49 2.96 -13.54
C VAL A 32 -25.73 2.75 -14.84
N SER A 33 -24.71 1.89 -14.81
CA SER A 33 -23.90 1.51 -15.95
C SER A 33 -23.71 0.01 -16.04
N ARG A 34 -23.50 -0.50 -17.27
CA ARG A 34 -23.03 -1.87 -17.51
C ARG A 34 -21.51 -1.99 -17.42
N PHE A 35 -20.79 -0.87 -17.39
CA PHE A 35 -19.34 -0.81 -17.41
C PHE A 35 -18.76 -0.20 -16.11
N PRO A 36 -17.57 -0.67 -15.68
CA PRO A 36 -16.86 -0.13 -14.52
C PRO A 36 -16.13 1.18 -14.86
N ARG A 37 -16.82 2.15 -15.47
CA ARG A 37 -16.25 3.46 -15.83
C ARG A 37 -17.18 4.61 -15.40
N PRO A 38 -16.70 5.58 -14.60
CA PRO A 38 -17.43 6.81 -14.32
C PRO A 38 -17.81 7.50 -15.65
N GLY A 39 -19.06 8.00 -15.74
CA GLY A 39 -19.56 8.68 -16.95
C GLY A 39 -20.12 7.76 -18.04
N SER A 40 -20.05 6.43 -17.90
CA SER A 40 -20.65 5.47 -18.85
C SER A 40 -22.09 5.07 -18.51
N HIS A 41 -22.77 5.85 -17.65
CA HIS A 41 -24.12 5.52 -17.21
C HIS A 41 -25.13 5.70 -18.34
N PHE A 42 -26.11 4.81 -18.41
CA PHE A 42 -27.19 4.90 -19.41
C PHE A 42 -28.48 5.48 -18.82
N GLY A 43 -28.53 5.72 -17.51
CA GLY A 43 -29.67 6.32 -16.86
C GLY A 43 -29.48 6.50 -15.36
N THR A 44 -30.43 7.20 -14.76
CA THR A 44 -30.51 7.47 -13.32
C THR A 44 -31.77 6.81 -12.76
N TYR A 45 -31.61 6.01 -11.72
CA TYR A 45 -32.67 5.17 -11.18
C TYR A 45 -32.71 5.23 -9.65
N GLN A 46 -33.88 4.98 -9.07
CA GLN A 46 -34.06 5.02 -7.61
C GLN A 46 -33.28 3.90 -6.91
N LYS A 47 -32.73 4.21 -5.73
CA LYS A 47 -31.98 3.25 -4.90
C LYS A 47 -32.82 2.02 -4.52
N SER A 48 -34.12 2.20 -4.27
CA SER A 48 -35.07 1.13 -3.90
C SER A 48 -35.25 0.04 -4.97
N ARG A 49 -34.74 0.25 -6.20
CA ARG A 49 -34.83 -0.72 -7.30
C ARG A 49 -33.65 -1.67 -7.36
N PHE A 50 -32.67 -1.49 -6.50
CA PHE A 50 -31.45 -2.28 -6.47
C PHE A 50 -31.24 -2.90 -5.10
N ASP A 51 -30.83 -4.16 -5.11
CA ASP A 51 -30.26 -4.82 -3.96
C ASP A 51 -28.74 -4.80 -4.09
N ILE A 52 -28.04 -4.26 -3.09
CA ILE A 52 -26.60 -4.03 -3.16
C ILE A 52 -25.89 -5.36 -2.90
N ILE A 53 -25.26 -5.92 -3.94
CA ILE A 53 -24.51 -7.19 -3.83
C ILE A 53 -23.09 -6.92 -3.35
N GLU A 54 -22.49 -5.85 -3.87
CA GLU A 54 -21.12 -5.49 -3.53
C GLU A 54 -21.07 -3.98 -3.40
N GLU A 55 -21.06 -3.53 -2.15
CA GLU A 55 -20.45 -2.25 -1.89
C GLU A 55 -18.97 -2.41 -2.25
N ASP A 56 -18.44 -1.57 -3.15
CA ASP A 56 -16.99 -1.39 -3.27
C ASP A 56 -16.57 -0.70 -1.97
N ALA A 57 -16.67 -1.44 -0.86
CA ALA A 57 -16.24 -1.01 0.44
C ALA A 57 -14.74 -0.92 0.29
N TRP A 58 -14.28 0.31 0.16
CA TRP A 58 -12.88 0.60 0.26
C TRP A 58 -12.37 -0.12 1.52
N PRO A 59 -11.32 -0.95 1.42
CA PRO A 59 -10.90 -1.76 2.55
C PRO A 59 -10.74 -0.84 3.76
N PRO A 60 -11.13 -1.28 4.98
CA PRO A 60 -10.97 -0.45 6.16
C PRO A 60 -9.50 -0.04 6.26
N GLU A 61 -9.27 1.23 6.62
CA GLU A 61 -7.92 1.74 6.78
C GLU A 61 -7.13 0.83 7.73
N PRO A 62 -5.89 0.43 7.37
CA PRO A 62 -5.04 -0.33 8.27
C PRO A 62 -4.96 0.37 9.62
N LYS A 63 -5.11 -0.38 10.71
CA LYS A 63 -4.98 0.22 12.04
C LYS A 63 -3.58 0.79 12.19
N ASN A 64 -3.51 2.04 12.62
CA ASN A 64 -2.25 2.66 13.00
C ASN A 64 -1.59 1.81 14.10
N PRO A 65 -0.41 1.20 13.85
CA PRO A 65 0.21 0.33 14.82
C PRO A 65 0.64 1.16 16.03
N TYR A 66 0.43 0.62 17.24
CA TYR A 66 0.87 1.26 18.49
C TYR A 66 2.40 1.46 18.53
N VAL A 67 3.14 0.61 17.81
CA VAL A 67 4.59 0.70 17.62
C VAL A 67 4.85 0.97 16.15
N LEU A 68 5.33 2.17 15.83
CA LEU A 68 5.72 2.51 14.47
C LEU A 68 7.15 2.03 14.18
N PRO A 69 7.44 1.63 12.94
CA PRO A 69 8.80 1.48 12.49
C PRO A 69 9.50 2.85 12.52
N VAL A 70 10.56 2.94 13.32
CA VAL A 70 11.38 4.15 13.43
C VAL A 70 12.24 4.26 12.18
N LEU A 71 11.90 5.20 11.29
CA LEU A 71 12.73 5.51 10.13
C LEU A 71 13.83 6.49 10.52
N GLU A 72 15.07 6.04 10.50
CA GLU A 72 16.23 6.90 10.74
C GLU A 72 16.35 7.98 9.64
N SER A 73 16.71 9.19 10.07
CA SER A 73 16.92 10.32 9.17
C SER A 73 18.08 10.06 8.21
N GLY A 74 17.87 10.36 6.93
CA GLY A 74 18.88 10.23 5.87
C GLY A 74 18.91 8.88 5.17
N LYS A 75 18.32 7.84 5.77
CA LYS A 75 18.17 6.52 5.14
C LYS A 75 17.02 6.46 4.14
N VAL A 76 17.08 5.47 3.26
CA VAL A 76 16.03 5.13 2.29
C VAL A 76 15.54 3.74 2.62
N TYR A 77 14.23 3.54 2.61
CA TYR A 77 13.63 2.23 2.87
C TYR A 77 12.78 1.82 1.67
N GLU A 78 12.84 0.56 1.27
CA GLU A 78 11.89 -0.05 0.34
C GLU A 78 10.64 -0.44 1.12
N ALA A 79 9.46 -0.09 0.60
CA ALA A 79 8.18 -0.40 1.21
C ALA A 79 7.09 -0.61 0.16
N GLU A 80 6.01 -1.30 0.52
CA GLU A 80 4.87 -1.57 -0.36
C GLU A 80 3.65 -0.80 0.10
N LEU A 81 3.13 0.10 -0.75
CA LEU A 81 1.87 0.78 -0.52
C LEU A 81 0.72 -0.21 -0.73
N VAL A 82 0.07 -0.61 0.36
CA VAL A 82 -1.01 -1.60 0.37
C VAL A 82 -2.40 -0.98 0.50
N TRP A 83 -2.45 0.27 0.97
CA TRP A 83 -3.69 0.99 1.15
C TRP A 83 -3.51 2.46 0.79
N LYS A 84 -4.59 3.13 0.41
CA LYS A 84 -4.64 4.59 0.26
C LYS A 84 -6.07 5.04 0.47
N LYS A 85 -6.34 6.27 0.88
CA LYS A 85 -7.72 6.76 0.95
C LYS A 85 -8.26 7.10 -0.44
N GLU A 86 -9.59 7.11 -0.61
CA GLU A 86 -10.21 7.66 -1.82
C GLU A 86 -9.76 9.11 -2.07
N GLY A 87 -9.45 9.45 -3.32
CA GLY A 87 -8.88 10.74 -3.73
C GLY A 87 -7.34 10.77 -3.81
N TYR A 88 -6.65 9.73 -3.31
CA TYR A 88 -5.21 9.60 -3.45
C TYR A 88 -4.85 8.86 -4.75
N ASN A 89 -3.98 9.46 -5.56
CA ASN A 89 -3.74 9.02 -6.95
C ASN A 89 -2.57 8.04 -7.15
N ALA A 90 -1.78 7.74 -6.11
CA ALA A 90 -0.70 6.76 -6.27
C ALA A 90 -1.26 5.36 -6.53
N PRO A 91 -0.69 4.58 -7.47
CA PRO A 91 -1.00 3.18 -7.59
C PRO A 91 -0.50 2.42 -6.35
N LEU A 92 -1.14 1.28 -6.04
CA LEU A 92 -0.62 0.37 -5.02
C LEU A 92 0.59 -0.36 -5.61
N GLY A 93 1.63 -0.59 -4.80
CA GLY A 93 2.87 -1.19 -5.30
C GLY A 93 4.10 -0.84 -4.47
N LYS A 94 5.27 -1.14 -5.03
CA LYS A 94 6.56 -0.91 -4.39
C LYS A 94 7.03 0.53 -4.55
N TYR A 95 7.52 1.11 -3.47
CA TYR A 95 8.01 2.48 -3.39
C TYR A 95 9.20 2.57 -2.43
N PHE A 96 9.93 3.68 -2.55
CA PHE A 96 10.97 4.04 -1.59
C PHE A 96 10.44 5.11 -0.65
N ILE A 97 10.65 4.98 0.65
CA ILE A 97 10.21 5.95 1.67
C ILE A 97 11.40 6.54 2.42
N ARG A 98 11.26 7.80 2.84
CA ARG A 98 12.25 8.48 3.71
C ARG A 98 11.58 9.17 4.88
N SER A 99 12.32 9.21 5.99
CA SER A 99 11.99 10.03 7.16
C SER A 99 12.31 11.50 6.87
N THR A 100 11.38 12.42 7.14
CA THR A 100 11.67 13.85 7.17
C THR A 100 11.77 14.35 8.61
N TYR A 101 12.74 15.24 8.88
CA TYR A 101 12.81 15.99 10.14
C TYR A 101 11.46 16.70 10.37
N GLY A 102 10.75 16.32 11.44
CA GLY A 102 9.43 16.87 11.77
C GLY A 102 8.25 15.88 11.69
N CYS A 103 8.49 14.61 11.34
CA CYS A 103 7.47 13.55 11.40
C CYS A 103 7.20 13.01 12.81
N TYR A 104 7.19 13.88 13.82
CA TYR A 104 6.71 13.58 15.16
C TYR A 104 6.05 14.86 15.65
N THR A 105 4.72 14.91 15.69
CA THR A 105 4.10 14.77 17.02
C THR A 105 2.67 14.25 16.99
N ASN A 106 2.01 14.05 15.84
CA ASN A 106 0.69 13.36 15.75
C ASN A 106 0.26 12.94 14.32
N MET A 107 1.11 13.08 13.29
CA MET A 107 0.77 12.74 11.89
C MET A 107 1.98 12.07 11.22
N GLN A 108 1.85 10.75 11.03
CA GLN A 108 2.91 9.81 10.67
C GLN A 108 3.13 9.73 9.16
N ASP A 109 3.23 10.87 8.48
CA ASP A 109 3.37 10.84 7.02
C ASP A 109 4.83 10.74 6.60
N CYS A 110 5.12 9.91 5.60
CA CYS A 110 6.42 9.82 4.94
C CYS A 110 6.31 10.27 3.47
N TYR A 111 7.41 10.81 2.94
CA TYR A 111 7.53 10.99 1.50
C TYR A 111 7.88 9.66 0.86
N PHE A 112 7.23 9.37 -0.27
CA PHE A 112 7.50 8.19 -1.06
C PHE A 112 7.88 8.55 -2.51
N TYR A 113 8.70 7.70 -3.12
CA TYR A 113 9.38 7.93 -4.38
C TYR A 113 9.27 6.67 -5.26
N ASP A 114 9.18 6.87 -6.58
CA ASP A 114 9.19 5.77 -7.56
C ASP A 114 10.58 5.09 -7.62
N ASP A 115 11.66 5.86 -7.40
CA ASP A 115 13.04 5.40 -7.50
C ASP A 115 13.85 5.69 -6.24
N SER A 116 14.83 4.82 -5.95
CA SER A 116 15.80 4.98 -4.85
C SER A 116 16.70 6.22 -5.01
N THR A 117 16.78 6.76 -6.23
CA THR A 117 17.53 8.00 -6.53
C THR A 117 16.81 9.27 -6.08
N ASN A 118 15.58 9.17 -5.55
CA ASN A 118 14.81 10.27 -4.96
C ASN A 118 14.55 11.47 -5.87
N LYS A 119 14.59 11.29 -7.20
CA LYS A 119 14.49 12.39 -8.16
C LYS A 119 13.09 13.00 -8.25
N GLN A 120 12.03 12.24 -7.97
CA GLN A 120 10.65 12.70 -8.01
C GLN A 120 9.86 12.16 -6.82
N ALA A 121 9.52 13.05 -5.88
CA ALA A 121 8.60 12.71 -4.80
C ALA A 121 7.19 12.56 -5.36
N ARG A 122 6.57 11.39 -5.18
CA ARG A 122 5.18 11.13 -5.61
C ARG A 122 4.18 11.83 -4.71
N GLY A 123 4.51 11.97 -3.43
CA GLY A 123 3.64 12.59 -2.44
C GLY A 123 4.04 12.25 -1.01
N ARG A 124 3.15 12.61 -0.09
CA ARG A 124 3.32 12.45 1.36
C ARG A 124 2.15 11.67 1.93
N TYR A 125 2.37 10.40 2.28
CA TYR A 125 1.33 9.44 2.70
C TYR A 125 1.63 8.91 4.11
N PRO A 126 0.63 8.51 4.90
CA PRO A 126 0.83 7.88 6.21
C PRO A 126 1.65 6.58 6.14
N ILE A 127 2.56 6.38 7.08
CA ILE A 127 3.46 5.21 7.11
C ILE A 127 2.71 3.88 7.29
N HIS A 128 1.58 3.87 8.00
CA HIS A 128 0.79 2.67 8.23
C HIS A 128 0.04 2.19 6.98
N TRP A 129 0.03 2.98 5.91
CA TRP A 129 -0.43 2.55 4.60
C TRP A 129 0.61 1.70 3.85
N PHE A 130 1.85 1.69 4.34
CA PHE A 130 2.95 0.92 3.79
C PHE A 130 3.23 -0.32 4.63
N THR A 131 3.64 -1.41 3.96
CA THR A 131 4.09 -2.66 4.57
C THR A 131 5.48 -3.03 4.07
N ASN A 132 6.05 -4.12 4.61
CA ASN A 132 7.33 -4.68 4.17
C ASN A 132 8.49 -3.68 4.15
N ILE A 133 8.50 -2.75 5.11
CA ILE A 133 9.51 -1.71 5.21
C ILE A 133 10.89 -2.34 5.50
N LYS A 134 11.84 -2.17 4.58
CA LYS A 134 13.20 -2.69 4.66
C LYS A 134 14.19 -1.60 4.30
N GLU A 135 15.32 -1.52 4.99
CA GLU A 135 16.37 -0.55 4.65
C GLU A 135 16.97 -0.87 3.27
N PHE A 136 16.92 0.10 2.36
CA PHE A 136 17.47 -0.05 1.02
C PHE A 136 18.98 0.22 1.05
N GLY A 137 19.77 -0.69 0.46
CA GLY A 137 21.23 -0.57 0.42
C GLY A 137 21.96 -1.30 1.55
N VAL A 138 21.25 -2.00 2.44
CA VAL A 138 21.87 -3.02 3.28
C VAL A 138 22.00 -4.27 2.41
N GLU A 139 23.18 -4.51 1.85
CA GLU A 139 23.56 -5.89 1.53
C GLU A 139 23.34 -6.68 2.81
N ALA A 140 22.40 -7.63 2.77
CA ALA A 140 22.24 -8.57 3.87
C ALA A 140 23.64 -9.12 4.13
N VAL A 141 24.22 -8.74 5.28
CA VAL A 141 25.36 -9.47 5.81
C VAL A 141 24.80 -10.87 5.99
N LYS A 142 25.05 -11.74 5.01
CA LYS A 142 24.93 -13.17 5.20
C LYS A 142 25.85 -13.41 6.36
N GLU A 143 25.31 -13.58 7.55
CA GLU A 143 26.05 -14.16 8.65
C GLU A 143 26.58 -15.47 8.09
N LEU A 144 27.88 -15.48 7.76
CA LEU A 144 28.54 -16.70 7.34
C LEU A 144 28.32 -17.70 8.47
N PRO A 145 27.85 -18.92 8.17
CA PRO A 145 27.54 -19.90 9.18
C PRO A 145 28.74 -20.03 10.12
N GLN A 146 28.49 -20.00 11.43
CA GLN A 146 29.49 -20.05 12.51
C GLN A 146 30.48 -21.24 12.41
N LYS A 147 30.19 -22.20 11.53
CA LYS A 147 31.07 -23.30 11.13
C LYS A 147 32.37 -22.84 10.46
N ASP A 148 32.39 -21.68 9.79
CA ASP A 148 33.58 -21.17 9.09
C ASP A 148 34.54 -20.43 10.04
N TRP A 149 34.16 -20.20 11.30
CA TRP A 149 35.01 -19.53 12.29
C TRP A 149 36.15 -20.43 12.79
N LYS A 150 36.08 -21.75 12.55
CA LYS A 150 37.14 -22.69 12.94
C LYS A 150 38.40 -22.64 12.06
N GLN A 151 38.39 -21.90 10.94
CA GLN A 151 39.53 -21.86 10.02
C GLN A 151 40.51 -20.70 10.30
N MET A 152 40.15 -19.72 11.15
CA MET A 152 41.03 -18.59 11.47
C MET A 152 41.97 -18.83 12.66
N ASP A 153 41.80 -19.91 13.44
CA ASP A 153 42.71 -20.25 14.55
C ASP A 153 44.02 -20.92 14.10
N LEU A 154 44.15 -21.29 12.82
CA LEU A 154 45.37 -21.94 12.29
C LEU A 154 46.51 -20.96 11.97
N PHE A 155 46.27 -19.65 11.93
CA PHE A 155 47.28 -18.65 11.59
C PHE A 155 47.88 -17.90 12.81
N ASN A 156 47.37 -18.12 14.03
CA ASN A 156 47.92 -17.50 15.24
C ASN A 156 48.90 -18.40 16.03
N LEU A 157 49.15 -19.64 15.60
CA LEU A 157 50.07 -20.54 16.30
C LEU A 157 51.53 -20.51 15.78
N SER A 158 51.86 -19.72 14.75
CA SER A 158 53.24 -19.67 14.23
C SER A 158 54.05 -18.43 14.67
N ILE A 159 53.46 -17.48 15.38
CA ILE A 159 54.17 -16.25 15.80
C ILE A 159 54.77 -16.35 17.21
N ILE A 160 54.31 -17.27 18.07
CA ILE A 160 54.78 -17.34 19.47
C ILE A 160 56.03 -18.23 19.64
N SER A 161 56.39 -19.10 18.69
CA SER A 161 57.52 -20.03 18.89
C SER A 161 58.87 -19.58 18.29
N LYS A 162 59.05 -18.31 17.93
CA LYS A 162 60.35 -17.80 17.40
C LYS A 162 60.89 -16.57 18.14
N LEU A 163 60.46 -16.33 19.37
CA LEU A 163 60.92 -15.21 20.19
C LEU A 163 61.47 -15.60 21.56
N ASP A 164 61.91 -16.85 21.73
CA ASP A 164 62.79 -17.23 22.83
C ASP A 164 63.93 -18.12 22.32
N ARG A 165 65.13 -17.50 22.29
CA ARG A 165 66.51 -18.05 22.34
C ARG A 165 66.96 -19.11 21.32
#